data_AF-A0A931IUS3-F1
#
_entry.id   AF-A0A931IUS3-F1
#
_cell.length_a   1.000
_cell.length_b   1.000
_cell.length_c   1.000
_cell.angle_alpha   90.00
_cell.angle_beta   90.00
_cell.angle_gamma   90.00
#
_symmetry.space_group_name_H-M   'P 1'
#
loop_
_entity.id
_entity.type
_entity.pdbx_description
1 polymer ?
#
loop_
_entity_poly.entity_id
_entity_poly.type
_entity_poly.pdbx_seq_one_letter_code
_entity_poly.pdbx_strand_id
1 'polypeptide(L)'
;MPASPSPALRHWALHGVLLALKLLLAPVLLIQGARVRRRALELPEAPGPRLGQVGADDGRQSPLRLLIVGDSSAAGVGALHQDQALAVTVAHQLHQTLQRPVHWQLVASTGWTSACAVAALPQQNLQPADVWVSVLGVNDVVRQVGPTRTLRNLLTLQAMVHAQSGAVHWVHCAVPPLHRFPLLPAPLRWVLGAQARLLNQTLVAVLVRREGIQVLGMPPGLSEMGGLMAEDGFHPGPAGYALWGQHVARQVADVVRRGGAPGLKARP
;
A
#
# COMPACT_ATOMS: atom_id res chain seq x y z
N MET A 1 3.93 29.85 30.23
CA MET A 1 3.70 29.28 28.89
C MET A 1 2.58 28.26 28.99
N PRO A 2 1.50 28.31 28.19
CA PRO A 2 0.44 27.33 28.28
C PRO A 2 0.97 25.96 27.82
N ALA A 3 0.76 24.94 28.65
CA ALA A 3 1.17 23.57 28.34
C ALA A 3 0.52 23.13 27.03
N SER A 4 1.34 22.67 26.08
CA SER A 4 0.86 22.11 24.83
C SER A 4 -0.10 20.94 25.12
N PRO A 5 -1.32 20.91 24.54
CA PRO A 5 -2.29 19.87 24.83
C PRO A 5 -1.74 18.49 24.47
N SER A 6 -2.14 17.49 25.26
CA SER A 6 -1.69 16.11 25.08
C SER A 6 -2.03 15.60 23.67
N PRO A 7 -1.25 14.64 23.13
CA PRO A 7 -1.46 14.13 21.77
C PRO A 7 -2.88 13.61 21.52
N ALA A 8 -3.50 13.02 22.55
CA ALA A 8 -4.87 12.52 22.51
C ALA A 8 -5.89 13.67 22.31
N LEU A 9 -5.76 14.77 23.07
CA LEU A 9 -6.66 15.93 22.97
C LEU A 9 -6.57 16.60 21.59
N ARG A 10 -5.37 16.70 21.02
CA ARG A 10 -5.18 17.20 19.65
C ARG A 10 -5.86 16.30 18.60
N HIS A 11 -5.80 14.99 18.80
CA HIS A 11 -6.41 14.02 17.89
C HIS A 11 -7.95 14.14 17.90
N TRP A 12 -8.58 14.20 19.07
CA TRP A 12 -10.03 14.38 19.20
C TRP A 12 -10.52 15.71 18.60
N ALA A 13 -9.80 16.81 18.84
CA ALA A 13 -10.13 18.11 18.27
C ALA A 13 -10.08 18.10 16.73
N LEU A 14 -9.07 17.47 16.14
CA LEU A 14 -8.95 17.34 14.68
C LEU A 14 -10.06 16.47 14.07
N HIS A 15 -10.43 15.36 14.72
CA HIS A 15 -11.57 14.53 14.31
C HIS A 15 -12.89 15.30 14.36
N GLY A 16 -13.13 16.05 15.43
CA GLY A 16 -14.33 16.88 15.60
C GLY A 16 -14.44 17.98 14.55
N VAL A 17 -13.34 18.72 14.30
CA VAL A 17 -13.27 19.76 13.26
C VAL A 17 -13.53 19.16 11.87
N LEU A 18 -12.90 18.02 11.55
CA LEU A 18 -13.09 17.36 10.26
C LEU A 18 -14.51 16.83 10.09
N LEU A 19 -15.15 16.34 11.16
CA LEU A 19 -16.55 15.93 11.13
C LEU A 19 -17.48 17.13 10.88
N ALA A 20 -17.30 18.22 11.61
CA ALA A 20 -18.07 19.45 11.42
C ALA A 20 -17.94 19.98 9.98
N LEU A 21 -16.70 20.02 9.45
CA LEU A 21 -16.43 20.43 8.07
C LEU A 21 -17.13 19.52 7.06
N LYS A 22 -17.12 18.20 7.28
CA LYS A 22 -17.82 17.24 6.42
C LYS A 22 -19.32 17.44 6.43
N LEU A 23 -19.92 17.68 7.59
CA LEU A 23 -21.36 17.93 7.70
C LEU A 23 -21.75 19.24 7.00
N LEU A 24 -20.97 20.30 7.23
CA LEU A 24 -21.18 21.60 6.60
C LEU A 24 -21.06 21.53 5.06
N LEU A 25 -20.07 20.78 4.56
CA LEU A 25 -19.81 20.64 3.13
C LEU A 25 -20.51 19.43 2.49
N ALA A 26 -21.35 18.70 3.22
CA ALA A 26 -21.88 17.41 2.77
C ALA A 26 -22.52 17.45 1.37
N PRO A 27 -23.39 18.44 1.02
CA PRO A 27 -23.99 18.50 -0.31
C PRO A 27 -22.93 18.63 -1.42
N VAL A 28 -21.95 19.51 -1.22
CA VAL A 28 -20.87 19.74 -2.18
C VAL A 28 -19.99 18.49 -2.32
N LEU A 29 -19.61 17.87 -1.21
CA LEU A 29 -18.78 16.66 -1.20
C LEU A 29 -19.48 15.48 -1.88
N LEU A 30 -20.78 15.30 -1.65
CA LEU A 30 -21.57 14.24 -2.28
C LEU A 30 -21.68 14.46 -3.80
N ILE A 31 -21.95 15.70 -4.24
CA ILE A 31 -22.00 16.05 -5.66
C ILE A 31 -20.64 15.86 -6.31
N GLN A 32 -19.55 16.33 -5.69
CA GLN A 32 -18.20 16.16 -6.22
C GLN A 32 -17.80 14.70 -6.30
N GLY A 33 -18.07 13.91 -5.26
CA GLY A 33 -17.81 12.47 -5.25
C GLY A 33 -18.58 11.73 -6.34
N ALA A 34 -19.85 12.07 -6.55
CA ALA A 34 -20.65 11.48 -7.63
C ALA A 34 -20.12 11.88 -9.02
N ARG A 35 -19.72 13.14 -9.22
CA ARG A 35 -19.15 13.62 -10.48
C ARG A 35 -17.82 12.95 -10.78
N VAL A 36 -16.94 12.81 -9.79
CA VAL A 36 -15.66 12.09 -9.94
C VAL A 36 -15.93 10.64 -10.32
N ARG A 37 -16.80 9.92 -9.60
CA ARG A 37 -17.12 8.52 -9.95
C ARG A 37 -17.67 8.35 -11.37
N ARG A 38 -18.46 9.31 -11.86
CA ARG A 38 -19.01 9.27 -13.23
C ARG A 38 -18.00 9.62 -14.32
N ARG A 39 -16.95 10.36 -13.98
CA ARG A 39 -15.94 10.87 -14.93
C ARG A 39 -14.60 10.14 -14.84
N ALA A 40 -14.36 9.41 -13.75
CA ALA A 40 -13.16 8.64 -13.56
C ALA A 40 -13.07 7.61 -14.68
N LEU A 41 -11.95 7.62 -15.39
CA LEU A 41 -11.65 6.61 -16.38
C LEU A 41 -11.47 5.28 -15.66
N GLU A 42 -12.29 4.30 -15.98
CA GLU A 42 -12.14 2.94 -15.46
C GLU A 42 -11.06 2.23 -16.28
N LEU A 43 -9.88 2.12 -15.70
CA LEU A 43 -8.78 1.36 -16.27
C LEU A 43 -8.83 -0.09 -15.75
N PRO A 44 -8.58 -1.09 -16.61
CA PRO A 44 -8.56 -2.48 -16.18
C PRO A 44 -7.33 -2.77 -15.30
N GLU A 45 -7.40 -3.85 -14.54
CA GLU A 45 -6.22 -4.43 -13.88
C GLU A 45 -5.23 -4.91 -14.94
N ALA A 46 -3.93 -4.76 -14.68
CA ALA A 46 -2.93 -5.19 -15.64
C ALA A 46 -3.02 -6.71 -15.88
N PRO A 47 -3.11 -7.17 -17.15
CA PRO A 47 -3.08 -8.58 -17.46
C PRO A 47 -1.70 -9.17 -17.16
N GLY A 48 -1.65 -10.50 -17.00
CA GLY A 48 -0.40 -11.24 -16.80
C GLY A 48 -0.42 -12.12 -15.55
N PRO A 49 0.69 -12.85 -15.30
CA PRO A 49 0.81 -13.71 -14.14
C PRO A 49 0.66 -12.94 -12.82
N ARG A 50 0.12 -13.60 -11.79
CA ARG A 50 0.07 -13.07 -10.41
C ARG A 50 1.00 -13.81 -9.46
N LEU A 51 1.80 -14.70 -10.00
CA LEU A 51 2.82 -15.47 -9.32
C LEU A 51 3.96 -15.65 -10.32
N GLY A 52 5.19 -15.53 -9.87
CA GLY A 52 6.34 -15.79 -10.71
C GLY A 52 7.66 -15.73 -9.97
N GLN A 53 8.73 -15.75 -10.74
CA GLN A 53 10.10 -15.63 -10.23
C GLN A 53 10.91 -14.67 -11.09
N VAL A 54 11.89 -14.03 -10.46
CA VAL A 54 12.92 -13.23 -11.14
C VAL A 54 14.29 -13.75 -10.72
N GLY A 55 15.17 -13.95 -11.71
CA GLY A 55 16.47 -14.60 -11.54
C GLY A 55 16.38 -16.13 -11.65
N ALA A 56 17.50 -16.77 -11.97
CA ALA A 56 17.58 -18.23 -12.05
C ALA A 56 17.71 -18.82 -10.63
N ASP A 57 16.80 -19.72 -10.27
CA ASP A 57 16.92 -20.52 -9.05
C ASP A 57 17.75 -21.78 -9.35
N ASP A 58 19.08 -21.61 -9.39
CA ASP A 58 20.04 -22.69 -9.62
C ASP A 58 20.45 -23.43 -8.32
N GLY A 59 19.75 -23.17 -7.22
CA GLY A 59 19.99 -23.76 -5.91
C GLY A 59 21.22 -23.22 -5.17
N ARG A 60 21.99 -22.27 -5.75
CA ARG A 60 23.17 -21.69 -5.09
C ARG A 60 22.81 -20.71 -3.99
N GLN A 61 21.63 -20.10 -4.06
CA GLN A 61 21.12 -19.15 -3.09
C GLN A 61 19.64 -19.39 -2.85
N SER A 62 19.23 -19.35 -1.59
CA SER A 62 17.81 -19.41 -1.24
C SER A 62 17.06 -18.24 -1.91
N PRO A 63 15.90 -18.43 -2.55
CA PRO A 63 15.12 -17.34 -3.13
C PRO A 63 14.53 -16.45 -2.02
N LEU A 64 14.45 -15.14 -2.23
CA LEU A 64 13.64 -14.26 -1.39
C LEU A 64 12.18 -14.41 -1.81
N ARG A 65 11.29 -14.68 -0.85
CA ARG A 65 9.86 -14.88 -1.13
C ARG A 65 9.07 -13.64 -0.72
N LEU A 66 8.46 -12.98 -1.71
CA LEU A 66 7.74 -11.72 -1.60
C LEU A 66 6.25 -11.92 -1.83
N LEU A 67 5.43 -11.51 -0.87
CA LEU A 67 3.98 -11.41 -1.03
C LEU A 67 3.58 -9.94 -1.17
N ILE A 68 2.68 -9.63 -2.11
CA ILE A 68 2.10 -8.29 -2.24
C ILE A 68 0.59 -8.41 -2.12
N VAL A 69 0.01 -7.69 -1.16
CA VAL A 69 -1.44 -7.63 -0.93
C VAL A 69 -1.93 -6.21 -1.16
N GLY A 70 -2.92 -5.98 -2.02
CA GLY A 70 -3.32 -4.60 -2.28
C GLY A 70 -4.62 -4.38 -3.02
N ASP A 71 -4.84 -3.13 -3.41
CA ASP A 71 -5.99 -2.69 -4.20
C ASP A 71 -5.65 -2.57 -5.71
N SER A 72 -6.34 -1.68 -6.43
CA SER A 72 -6.10 -1.40 -7.86
C SER A 72 -4.66 -1.02 -8.17
N SER A 73 -4.00 -0.25 -7.28
CA SER A 73 -2.63 0.18 -7.51
C SER A 73 -1.66 -1.01 -7.47
N ALA A 74 -1.85 -1.97 -6.56
CA ALA A 74 -1.04 -3.19 -6.58
C ALA A 74 -1.43 -4.13 -7.73
N ALA A 75 -2.71 -4.17 -8.09
CA ALA A 75 -3.19 -4.95 -9.24
C ALA A 75 -2.67 -4.43 -10.60
N GLY A 76 -1.98 -3.30 -10.62
CA GLY A 76 -1.33 -2.75 -11.81
C GLY A 76 -2.23 -1.89 -12.68
N VAL A 77 -3.34 -1.37 -12.15
CA VAL A 77 -4.18 -0.43 -12.91
C VAL A 77 -3.34 0.76 -13.38
N GLY A 78 -3.37 1.05 -14.68
CA GLY A 78 -2.51 2.05 -15.31
C GLY A 78 -1.23 1.50 -15.96
N ALA A 79 -0.91 0.22 -15.75
CA ALA A 79 0.13 -0.51 -16.49
C ALA A 79 -0.49 -1.36 -17.62
N LEU A 80 0.27 -1.59 -18.70
CA LEU A 80 -0.18 -2.42 -19.82
C LEU A 80 -0.12 -3.92 -19.52
N HIS A 81 0.78 -4.34 -18.62
CA HIS A 81 1.00 -5.74 -18.22
C HIS A 81 1.64 -5.80 -16.83
N GLN A 82 1.50 -6.94 -16.13
CA GLN A 82 2.07 -7.14 -14.79
C GLN A 82 3.59 -6.94 -14.74
N ASP A 83 4.30 -7.16 -15.85
CA ASP A 83 5.75 -6.95 -15.93
C ASP A 83 6.17 -5.49 -15.71
N GLN A 84 5.24 -4.56 -15.93
CA GLN A 84 5.41 -3.12 -15.69
C GLN A 84 4.75 -2.65 -14.39
N ALA A 85 4.03 -3.54 -13.70
CA ALA A 85 3.30 -3.21 -12.49
C ALA A 85 4.18 -3.35 -11.25
N LEU A 86 3.62 -2.98 -10.09
CA LEU A 86 4.37 -2.90 -8.84
C LEU A 86 5.04 -4.22 -8.45
N ALA A 87 4.38 -5.37 -8.62
CA ALA A 87 4.90 -6.63 -8.13
C ALA A 87 6.20 -7.06 -8.82
N VAL A 88 6.19 -7.05 -10.15
CA VAL A 88 7.34 -7.47 -10.96
C VAL A 88 8.46 -6.44 -10.89
N THR A 89 8.15 -5.15 -10.88
CA THR A 89 9.16 -4.08 -10.72
C THR A 89 9.89 -4.17 -9.36
N VAL A 90 9.18 -4.45 -8.26
CA VAL A 90 9.80 -4.71 -6.95
C VAL A 90 10.68 -5.96 -7.01
N ALA A 91 10.19 -7.06 -7.59
CA ALA A 91 10.95 -8.30 -7.69
C ALA A 91 12.24 -8.15 -8.50
N HIS A 92 12.22 -7.45 -9.64
CA HIS A 92 13.42 -7.13 -10.41
C HIS A 92 14.41 -6.29 -9.64
N GLN A 93 13.95 -5.23 -8.98
CA GLN A 93 14.86 -4.38 -8.22
C GLN A 93 15.46 -5.12 -7.02
N LEU A 94 14.70 -5.99 -6.35
CA LEU A 94 15.21 -6.82 -5.27
C LEU A 94 16.25 -7.83 -5.76
N HIS A 95 15.99 -8.50 -6.88
CA HIS A 95 16.94 -9.41 -7.51
C HIS A 95 18.26 -8.69 -7.82
N GLN A 96 18.20 -7.51 -8.43
CA GLN A 96 19.38 -6.69 -8.72
C GLN A 96 20.11 -6.22 -7.45
N THR A 97 19.38 -5.89 -6.39
CA THR A 97 19.96 -5.30 -5.17
C THR A 97 20.55 -6.34 -4.22
N LEU A 98 19.94 -7.53 -4.17
CA LEU A 98 20.33 -8.63 -3.28
C LEU A 98 21.11 -9.72 -4.00
N GLN A 99 21.19 -9.68 -5.33
CA GLN A 99 21.88 -10.65 -6.18
C GLN A 99 21.44 -12.09 -5.92
N ARG A 100 20.14 -12.30 -5.61
CA ARG A 100 19.51 -13.60 -5.35
C ARG A 100 18.17 -13.74 -6.07
N PRO A 101 17.67 -14.95 -6.32
CA PRO A 101 16.36 -15.15 -6.94
C PRO A 101 15.24 -14.57 -6.07
N VAL A 102 14.16 -14.10 -6.69
CA VAL A 102 12.99 -13.55 -6.00
C VAL A 102 11.73 -14.25 -6.50
N HIS A 103 11.06 -14.98 -5.63
CA HIS A 103 9.74 -15.54 -5.89
C HIS A 103 8.70 -14.56 -5.39
N TRP A 104 7.71 -14.23 -6.21
CA TRP A 104 6.73 -13.22 -5.88
C TRP A 104 5.30 -13.72 -6.10
N GLN A 105 4.38 -13.27 -5.25
CA GLN A 105 2.95 -13.48 -5.38
C GLN A 105 2.20 -12.16 -5.21
N LEU A 106 1.21 -11.93 -6.06
CA LEU A 106 0.31 -10.78 -6.03
C LEU A 106 -1.11 -11.22 -5.67
N VAL A 107 -1.64 -10.66 -4.58
CA VAL A 107 -3.02 -10.83 -4.11
C VAL A 107 -3.67 -9.45 -4.01
N ALA A 108 -4.24 -8.99 -5.11
CA ALA A 108 -4.84 -7.66 -5.17
C ALA A 108 -6.08 -7.63 -6.04
N SER A 109 -6.97 -6.67 -5.75
CA SER A 109 -8.09 -6.38 -6.66
C SER A 109 -8.56 -4.94 -6.49
N THR A 110 -9.05 -4.39 -7.59
CA THR A 110 -9.57 -3.05 -7.72
C THR A 110 -10.70 -2.79 -6.74
N GLY A 111 -10.62 -1.64 -6.06
CA GLY A 111 -11.64 -1.21 -5.11
C GLY A 111 -11.60 -1.91 -3.75
N TRP A 112 -10.66 -2.84 -3.52
CA TRP A 112 -10.49 -3.47 -2.20
C TRP A 112 -10.18 -2.42 -1.13
N THR A 113 -10.96 -2.48 -0.05
CA THR A 113 -10.61 -1.87 1.24
C THR A 113 -9.82 -2.87 2.08
N SER A 114 -9.28 -2.41 3.21
CA SER A 114 -8.70 -3.29 4.23
C SER A 114 -9.66 -4.41 4.67
N ALA A 115 -10.97 -4.14 4.76
CA ALA A 115 -11.97 -5.15 5.12
C ALA A 115 -12.20 -6.17 3.99
N CYS A 116 -12.17 -5.72 2.73
CA CYS A 116 -12.25 -6.62 1.57
C CYS A 116 -11.06 -7.58 1.56
N ALA A 117 -9.84 -7.08 1.78
CA ALA A 117 -8.64 -7.90 1.86
C ALA A 117 -8.74 -8.95 2.99
N VAL A 118 -9.22 -8.56 4.18
CA VAL A 118 -9.46 -9.49 5.30
C VAL A 118 -10.47 -10.59 4.93
N ALA A 119 -11.54 -10.25 4.21
CA ALA A 119 -12.53 -11.23 3.78
C ALA A 119 -12.04 -12.15 2.65
N ALA A 120 -11.21 -11.63 1.74
CA ALA A 120 -10.75 -12.35 0.56
C ALA A 120 -9.55 -13.26 0.85
N LEU A 121 -8.63 -12.85 1.74
CA LEU A 121 -7.36 -13.54 1.98
C LEU A 121 -7.52 -15.03 2.35
N PRO A 122 -8.48 -15.46 3.20
CA PRO A 122 -8.68 -16.88 3.52
C PRO A 122 -9.01 -17.78 2.32
N GLN A 123 -9.48 -17.19 1.21
CA GLN A 123 -9.80 -17.91 -0.03
C GLN A 123 -8.62 -17.95 -1.01
N GLN A 124 -7.48 -17.37 -0.65
CA GLN A 124 -6.28 -17.31 -1.48
C GLN A 124 -5.30 -18.40 -1.07
N ASN A 125 -4.68 -19.06 -2.04
CA ASN A 125 -3.60 -19.99 -1.77
C ASN A 125 -2.28 -19.22 -1.62
N LEU A 126 -1.99 -18.71 -0.42
CA LEU A 126 -0.75 -17.97 -0.18
C LEU A 126 0.46 -18.90 -0.22
N GLN A 127 1.42 -18.55 -1.05
CA GLN A 127 2.73 -19.20 -1.04
C GLN A 127 3.51 -18.77 0.21
N PRO A 128 4.44 -19.60 0.70
CA PRO A 128 5.34 -19.19 1.76
C PRO A 128 6.06 -17.87 1.40
N ALA A 129 6.14 -16.94 2.34
CA ALA A 129 6.73 -15.63 2.13
C ALA A 129 7.65 -15.25 3.30
N ASP A 130 8.73 -14.53 3.00
CA ASP A 130 9.64 -13.97 4.01
C ASP A 130 9.20 -12.56 4.41
N VAL A 131 8.73 -11.81 3.42
CA VAL A 131 8.29 -10.43 3.53
C VAL A 131 6.99 -10.25 2.77
N TRP A 132 6.08 -9.45 3.32
CA TRP A 132 4.90 -9.00 2.61
C TRP A 132 4.81 -7.48 2.55
N VAL A 133 4.32 -6.98 1.42
CA VAL A 133 4.06 -5.57 1.17
C VAL A 133 2.56 -5.38 1.05
N SER A 134 2.01 -4.41 1.79
CA SER A 134 0.59 -4.08 1.67
C SER A 134 0.39 -2.72 1.02
N VAL A 135 -0.48 -2.66 0.02
CA VAL A 135 -0.87 -1.44 -0.70
C VAL A 135 -2.38 -1.27 -0.55
N LEU A 136 -2.80 -0.82 0.63
CA LEU A 136 -4.20 -0.70 1.03
C LEU A 136 -4.41 0.60 1.80
N GLY A 137 -5.61 1.17 1.71
CA GLY A 137 -6.02 2.31 2.52
C GLY A 137 -6.56 3.50 1.72
N VAL A 138 -6.24 3.60 0.43
CA VAL A 138 -6.86 4.61 -0.45
C VAL A 138 -8.37 4.42 -0.48
N ASN A 139 -8.83 3.19 -0.75
CA ASN A 139 -10.26 2.87 -0.78
C ASN A 139 -10.92 2.98 0.60
N ASP A 140 -10.21 2.74 1.69
CA ASP A 140 -10.71 3.00 3.04
C ASP A 140 -11.01 4.50 3.22
N VAL A 141 -10.10 5.37 2.81
CA VAL A 141 -10.29 6.83 2.87
C VAL A 141 -11.43 7.27 1.95
N VAL A 142 -11.46 6.81 0.70
CA VAL A 142 -12.51 7.13 -0.27
C VAL A 142 -13.89 6.68 0.25
N ARG A 143 -13.98 5.49 0.85
CA ARG A 143 -15.22 4.94 1.43
C ARG A 143 -15.48 5.40 2.88
N GLN A 144 -14.72 6.37 3.37
CA GLN A 144 -14.91 6.99 4.70
C GLN A 144 -14.79 6.00 5.87
N VAL A 145 -13.97 4.94 5.73
CA VAL A 145 -13.63 4.01 6.81
C VAL A 145 -12.73 4.73 7.83
N GLY A 146 -13.09 4.65 9.11
CA GLY A 146 -12.35 5.33 10.17
C GLY A 146 -10.93 4.75 10.40
N PRO A 147 -9.93 5.58 10.75
CA PRO A 147 -8.54 5.15 10.93
C PRO A 147 -8.35 3.95 11.86
N THR A 148 -9.04 3.94 13.00
CA THR A 148 -8.99 2.84 13.98
C THR A 148 -9.53 1.53 13.41
N ARG A 149 -10.57 1.60 12.56
CA ARG A 149 -11.13 0.41 11.90
C ARG A 149 -10.16 -0.11 10.83
N THR A 150 -9.60 0.77 10.00
CA THR A 150 -8.58 0.39 9.01
C THR A 150 -7.34 -0.22 9.66
N LEU A 151 -6.82 0.39 10.73
CA LEU A 151 -5.69 -0.16 11.49
C LEU A 151 -6.01 -1.58 12.02
N ARG A 152 -7.18 -1.76 12.63
CA ARG A 152 -7.60 -3.08 13.12
C ARG A 152 -7.66 -4.11 11.99
N ASN A 153 -8.26 -3.76 10.85
CA ASN A 153 -8.33 -4.65 9.71
C ASN A 153 -6.93 -5.02 9.19
N LEU A 154 -6.01 -4.06 9.11
CA LEU A 154 -4.62 -4.31 8.69
C LEU A 154 -3.86 -5.21 9.69
N LEU A 155 -4.10 -5.07 10.99
CA LEU A 155 -3.54 -5.98 12.00
C LEU A 155 -4.14 -7.39 11.92
N THR A 156 -5.44 -7.51 11.65
CA THR A 156 -6.08 -8.80 11.36
C THR A 156 -5.47 -9.42 10.11
N LEU A 157 -5.28 -8.64 9.04
CA LEU A 157 -4.66 -9.08 7.80
C LEU A 157 -3.22 -9.54 8.03
N GLN A 158 -2.43 -8.80 8.82
CA GLN A 158 -1.08 -9.19 9.22
C GLN A 158 -1.07 -10.57 9.88
N ALA A 159 -1.96 -10.81 10.85
CA ALA A 159 -2.04 -12.09 11.54
C ALA A 159 -2.40 -13.25 10.58
N MET A 160 -3.32 -13.02 9.64
CA MET A 160 -3.70 -14.00 8.62
C MET A 160 -2.55 -14.30 7.65
N VAL A 161 -1.85 -13.26 7.17
CA VAL A 161 -0.67 -13.41 6.30
C VAL A 161 0.41 -14.21 7.01
N HIS A 162 0.70 -13.88 8.27
CA HIS A 162 1.68 -14.63 9.06
C HIS A 162 1.28 -16.10 9.22
N ALA A 163 0.02 -16.38 9.57
CA ALA A 163 -0.46 -17.74 9.79
C ALA A 163 -0.45 -18.60 8.51
N GLN A 164 -0.74 -18.03 7.34
CA GLN A 164 -0.85 -18.77 6.08
C GLN A 164 0.49 -18.87 5.31
N SER A 165 1.31 -17.81 5.33
CA SER A 165 2.54 -17.73 4.52
C SER A 165 3.83 -17.82 5.35
N GLY A 166 3.76 -17.65 6.66
CA GLY A 166 4.93 -17.56 7.53
C GLY A 166 5.67 -16.22 7.50
N ALA A 167 5.20 -15.24 6.72
CA ALA A 167 5.85 -13.94 6.64
C ALA A 167 5.87 -13.22 8.00
N VAL A 168 7.05 -12.77 8.40
CA VAL A 168 7.26 -12.03 9.65
C VAL A 168 7.55 -10.55 9.40
N HIS A 169 8.05 -10.22 8.21
CA HIS A 169 8.36 -8.85 7.84
C HIS A 169 7.23 -8.22 7.03
N TRP A 170 6.83 -7.01 7.42
CA TRP A 170 5.75 -6.28 6.80
C TRP A 170 6.19 -4.86 6.40
N VAL A 171 6.02 -4.51 5.13
CA VAL A 171 6.11 -3.13 4.67
C VAL A 171 4.73 -2.63 4.24
N HIS A 172 4.16 -1.69 4.98
CA HIS A 172 2.90 -1.04 4.62
C HIS A 172 3.15 0.23 3.81
N CYS A 173 2.63 0.30 2.59
CA CYS A 173 2.63 1.53 1.80
C CYS A 173 1.56 2.49 2.32
N ALA A 174 1.99 3.65 2.83
CA ALA A 174 1.11 4.68 3.35
C ALA A 174 0.21 5.26 2.26
N VAL A 175 -0.97 5.75 2.65
CA VAL A 175 -1.91 6.37 1.71
C VAL A 175 -1.27 7.63 1.11
N PRO A 176 -1.29 7.80 -0.22
CA PRO A 176 -0.70 8.97 -0.87
C PRO A 176 -1.40 10.28 -0.45
N PRO A 177 -0.75 11.44 -0.66
CA PRO A 177 -1.32 12.75 -0.38
C PRO A 177 -2.47 13.08 -1.37
N LEU A 178 -3.67 12.55 -1.13
CA LEU A 178 -4.84 12.68 -2.03
C LEU A 178 -5.23 14.13 -2.36
N HIS A 179 -4.85 15.11 -1.54
CA HIS A 179 -5.06 16.52 -1.83
C HIS A 179 -4.28 17.04 -3.04
N ARG A 180 -3.29 16.29 -3.52
CA ARG A 180 -2.46 16.61 -4.69
C ARG A 180 -2.98 15.98 -5.99
N PHE A 181 -3.98 15.11 -5.91
CA PHE A 181 -4.43 14.34 -7.08
C PHE A 181 -5.27 15.23 -7.99
N PRO A 182 -4.90 15.39 -9.29
CA PRO A 182 -5.59 16.29 -10.21
C PRO A 182 -7.06 15.95 -10.44
N LEU A 183 -7.40 14.64 -10.43
CA LEU A 183 -8.77 14.15 -10.63
C LEU A 183 -9.75 14.64 -9.54
N LEU A 184 -9.26 14.96 -8.34
CA LEU A 184 -10.09 15.30 -7.20
C LEU A 184 -10.30 16.84 -7.11
N PRO A 185 -11.53 17.36 -7.15
CA PRO A 185 -11.78 18.79 -7.00
C PRO A 185 -11.68 19.24 -5.54
N ALA A 186 -11.48 20.54 -5.31
CA ALA A 186 -11.68 21.15 -3.99
C ALA A 186 -13.17 21.45 -3.77
N PRO A 187 -13.74 21.23 -2.56
CA PRO A 187 -13.06 20.85 -1.32
C PRO A 187 -12.84 19.34 -1.10
N LEU A 188 -13.35 18.44 -1.96
CA LEU A 188 -13.23 16.99 -1.79
C LEU A 188 -11.79 16.51 -1.55
N ARG A 189 -10.84 16.95 -2.39
CA ARG A 189 -9.42 16.58 -2.27
C ARG A 189 -8.80 16.99 -0.92
N TRP A 190 -9.25 18.10 -0.33
CA TRP A 190 -8.77 18.57 0.96
C TRP A 190 -9.27 17.69 2.10
N VAL A 191 -10.54 17.31 2.07
CA VAL A 191 -11.14 16.40 3.06
C VAL A 191 -10.48 15.02 2.97
N LEU A 192 -10.37 14.44 1.78
CA LEU A 192 -9.71 13.15 1.58
C LEU A 192 -8.23 13.20 1.95
N GLY A 193 -7.53 14.29 1.62
CA GLY A 193 -6.13 14.48 2.01
C GLY A 193 -5.94 14.62 3.53
N ALA A 194 -6.87 15.26 4.24
CA ALA A 194 -6.85 15.32 5.70
C ALA A 194 -7.07 13.93 6.31
N GLN A 195 -7.99 13.14 5.75
CA GLN A 195 -8.26 11.77 6.19
C GLN A 195 -7.10 10.82 5.94
N ALA A 196 -6.47 10.90 4.75
CA ALA A 196 -5.28 10.14 4.43
C ALA A 196 -4.13 10.43 5.42
N ARG A 197 -3.89 11.72 5.73
CA ARG A 197 -2.90 12.10 6.74
C ARG A 197 -3.23 11.53 8.12
N LEU A 198 -4.50 11.62 8.53
CA LEU A 198 -4.95 11.11 9.82
C LEU A 198 -4.77 9.60 9.93
N LEU A 199 -5.16 8.85 8.89
CA LEU A 199 -4.93 7.42 8.80
C LEU A 199 -3.43 7.10 8.89
N ASN A 200 -2.59 7.73 8.07
CA ASN A 200 -1.15 7.49 8.09
C ASN A 200 -0.52 7.79 9.46
N GLN A 201 -0.94 8.86 10.13
CA GLN A 201 -0.49 9.18 11.49
C GLN A 201 -0.89 8.09 12.49
N THR A 202 -2.14 7.61 12.43
CA THR A 202 -2.62 6.50 13.27
C THR A 202 -1.82 5.22 13.02
N LEU A 203 -1.54 4.88 11.76
CA LEU A 203 -0.75 3.71 11.39
C LEU A 203 0.68 3.83 11.89
N VAL A 204 1.36 4.96 11.65
CA VAL A 204 2.73 5.20 12.11
C VAL A 204 2.83 5.11 13.64
N ALA A 205 1.87 5.71 14.36
CA ALA A 205 1.89 5.72 15.83
C ALA A 205 1.83 4.32 16.45
N VAL A 206 1.23 3.34 15.76
CA VAL A 206 1.01 1.98 16.27
C VAL A 206 1.97 0.96 15.63
N LEU A 207 2.12 0.98 14.32
CA LEU A 207 2.84 -0.06 13.57
C LEU A 207 4.37 0.02 13.76
N VAL A 208 4.94 1.22 13.79
CA VAL A 208 6.41 1.41 13.85
C VAL A 208 7.00 1.03 15.21
N ARG A 209 6.14 0.82 16.22
CA ARG A 209 6.54 0.30 17.55
C ARG A 209 6.69 -1.22 17.59
N ARG A 210 6.32 -1.92 16.51
CA ARG A 210 6.35 -3.38 16.43
C ARG A 210 7.55 -3.82 15.59
N GLU A 211 8.25 -4.83 16.07
CA GLU A 211 9.36 -5.41 15.32
C GLU A 211 8.89 -5.99 13.99
N GLY A 212 9.73 -5.88 12.97
CA GLY A 212 9.44 -6.41 11.64
C GLY A 212 8.41 -5.62 10.83
N ILE A 213 7.83 -4.53 11.35
CA ILE A 213 6.84 -3.72 10.63
C ILE A 213 7.41 -2.34 10.27
N GLN A 214 7.23 -1.94 9.01
CA GLN A 214 7.63 -0.63 8.49
C GLN A 214 6.42 0.04 7.81
N VAL A 215 6.31 1.36 7.96
CA VAL A 215 5.35 2.17 7.20
C VAL A 215 6.13 3.03 6.22
N LEU A 216 5.95 2.77 4.93
CA LEU A 216 6.68 3.41 3.85
C LEU A 216 5.83 4.51 3.22
N GLY A 217 6.34 5.74 3.20
CA GLY A 217 5.73 6.83 2.45
C GLY A 217 5.77 6.58 0.94
N MET A 218 4.94 7.29 0.20
CA MET A 218 5.06 7.30 -1.26
C MET A 218 6.39 7.97 -1.67
N PRO A 219 7.08 7.47 -2.72
CA PRO A 219 8.32 8.08 -3.17
C PRO A 219 8.14 9.57 -3.50
N PRO A 220 9.14 10.42 -3.18
CA PRO A 220 9.14 11.82 -3.60
C PRO A 220 8.94 11.95 -5.12
N GLY A 221 8.16 12.93 -5.56
CA GLY A 221 7.90 13.20 -6.98
C GLY A 221 6.76 12.39 -7.62
N LEU A 222 6.38 11.22 -7.11
CA LEU A 222 5.37 10.37 -7.76
C LEU A 222 3.98 11.02 -7.87
N SER A 223 3.60 11.86 -6.91
CA SER A 223 2.32 12.61 -6.94
C SER A 223 2.40 13.97 -7.61
N GLU A 224 3.61 14.39 -8.02
CA GLU A 224 3.85 15.75 -8.52
C GLU A 224 4.17 15.76 -10.02
N MET A 225 4.54 14.62 -10.60
CA MET A 225 4.97 14.53 -11.99
C MET A 225 3.86 13.91 -12.85
N GLY A 226 3.25 14.72 -13.73
CA GLY A 226 2.23 14.26 -14.67
C GLY A 226 2.68 13.11 -15.57
N GLY A 227 3.99 12.96 -15.82
CA GLY A 227 4.56 11.85 -16.60
C GLY A 227 4.72 10.53 -15.84
N LEU A 228 4.42 10.49 -14.54
CA LEU A 228 4.47 9.27 -13.73
C LEU A 228 3.08 8.68 -13.42
N MET A 229 2.02 9.42 -13.72
CA MET A 229 0.64 8.96 -13.57
C MET A 229 0.14 8.33 -14.88
N ALA A 230 -0.84 7.44 -14.76
CA ALA A 230 -1.59 6.94 -15.90
C ALA A 230 -2.54 8.02 -16.45
N GLU A 231 -3.16 7.73 -17.58
CA GLU A 231 -4.10 8.64 -18.26
C GLU A 231 -5.34 9.00 -17.43
N ASP A 232 -5.65 8.23 -16.38
CA ASP A 232 -6.73 8.54 -15.44
C ASP A 232 -6.39 9.64 -14.43
N GLY A 233 -5.12 10.06 -14.34
CA GLY A 233 -4.65 11.06 -13.38
C GLY A 233 -4.82 10.64 -11.92
N PHE A 234 -4.90 9.33 -11.65
CA PHE A 234 -5.09 8.76 -10.32
C PHE A 234 -4.11 7.62 -10.02
N HIS A 235 -3.97 6.64 -10.92
CA HIS A 235 -3.06 5.52 -10.74
C HIS A 235 -1.65 5.81 -11.30
N PRO A 236 -0.61 5.10 -10.84
CA PRO A 236 0.71 5.18 -11.47
C PRO A 236 0.68 4.67 -12.91
N GLY A 237 1.41 5.32 -13.81
CA GLY A 237 1.77 4.74 -15.10
C GLY A 237 3.00 3.83 -14.97
N PRO A 238 3.48 3.20 -16.05
CA PRO A 238 4.65 2.30 -16.01
C PRO A 238 5.90 2.93 -15.38
N ALA A 239 6.21 4.19 -15.72
CA ALA A 239 7.35 4.91 -15.13
C ALA A 239 7.14 5.19 -13.62
N GLY A 240 5.89 5.46 -13.21
CA GLY A 240 5.53 5.63 -11.81
C GLY A 240 5.67 4.32 -11.02
N TYR A 241 5.26 3.19 -11.60
CA TYR A 241 5.46 1.88 -11.03
C TYR A 241 6.94 1.52 -10.91
N ALA A 242 7.78 1.83 -11.89
CA ALA A 242 9.23 1.61 -11.78
C ALA A 242 9.84 2.41 -10.61
N LEU A 243 9.51 3.70 -10.47
CA LEU A 243 9.98 4.53 -9.37
C LEU A 243 9.49 4.01 -8.00
N TRP A 244 8.21 3.64 -7.92
CA TRP A 244 7.63 3.14 -6.69
C TRP A 244 8.16 1.76 -6.31
N GLY A 245 8.28 0.86 -7.28
CA GLY A 245 8.87 -0.45 -7.11
C GLY A 245 10.31 -0.35 -6.60
N GLN A 246 11.08 0.60 -7.12
CA GLN A 246 12.43 0.86 -6.62
C GLN A 246 12.43 1.32 -5.15
N HIS A 247 11.52 2.22 -4.77
CA HIS A 247 11.39 2.71 -3.41
C HIS A 247 11.02 1.59 -2.42
N VAL A 248 10.04 0.77 -2.78
CA VAL A 248 9.61 -0.40 -1.99
C VAL A 248 10.74 -1.44 -1.88
N ALA A 249 11.40 -1.76 -2.99
CA ALA A 249 12.48 -2.73 -3.01
C ALA A 249 13.67 -2.34 -2.11
N ARG A 250 14.04 -1.06 -2.07
CA ARG A 250 15.08 -0.58 -1.13
C ARG A 250 14.68 -0.84 0.31
N GLN A 251 13.44 -0.48 0.67
CA GLN A 251 12.93 -0.69 2.03
C GLN A 251 12.88 -2.19 2.40
N VAL A 252 12.45 -3.04 1.47
CA VAL A 252 12.42 -4.50 1.68
C VAL A 252 13.83 -5.06 1.82
N ALA A 253 14.78 -4.65 0.97
CA ALA A 253 16.18 -5.08 1.05
C ALA A 253 16.81 -4.71 2.40
N ASP A 254 16.51 -3.52 2.93
CA ASP A 254 17.00 -3.10 4.25
C ASP A 254 16.43 -3.95 5.38
N VAL A 255 15.14 -4.32 5.30
CA VAL A 255 14.52 -5.21 6.29
C VAL A 255 15.15 -6.60 6.24
N VAL A 256 15.35 -7.15 5.04
CA VAL A 256 15.98 -8.48 4.85
C VAL A 256 17.42 -8.49 5.37
N ARG A 257 18.20 -7.43 5.13
CA ARG A 257 19.59 -7.32 5.63
C ARG A 257 19.65 -7.23 7.15
N ARG A 258 18.72 -6.50 7.79
CA ARG A 258 18.67 -6.34 9.25
C ARG A 258 18.10 -7.56 9.98
N GLY A 259 17.20 -8.31 9.33
CA GLY A 259 16.55 -9.49 9.90
C GLY A 259 17.41 -10.76 9.92
N GLY A 260 18.57 -10.75 9.25
CA GLY A 260 19.40 -11.93 9.05
C GLY A 260 18.80 -12.84 7.97
N ALA A 261 19.62 -13.24 7.00
CA ALA A 261 19.22 -14.18 5.97
C ALA A 261 18.69 -15.48 6.61
N PRO A 262 17.55 -16.06 6.15
CA PRO A 262 17.22 -17.44 6.45
C PRO A 262 18.19 -18.34 5.67
N GLY A 263 19.38 -18.52 6.23
CA GLY A 263 20.41 -19.44 5.79
C GLY A 263 21.20 -19.86 7.03
N LEU A 264 21.19 -21.16 7.32
CA LEU A 264 21.70 -21.84 8.53
C LEU A 264 20.75 -21.88 9.73
N LYS A 265 19.63 -22.62 9.58
CA LYS A 265 19.27 -23.58 10.63
C LYS A 265 19.52 -24.96 10.07
N ALA A 266 20.59 -25.60 10.56
CA ALA A 266 20.85 -27.01 10.37
C ALA A 266 19.60 -27.80 10.77
N ARG A 267 19.17 -28.72 9.90
CA ARG A 267 18.24 -29.77 10.29
C ARG A 267 18.93 -30.66 11.33
N PRO A 268 18.26 -31.07 12.42
CA PRO A 268 18.64 -32.32 13.07
C PRO A 268 18.42 -33.50 12.11
#